data_AF-A0A4Q2YA22-F1
#
_entry.id   AF-A0A4Q2YA22-F1
#
_cell.length_a   1.000
_cell.length_b   1.000
_cell.length_c   1.000
_cell.angle_alpha   90.00
_cell.angle_beta   90.00
_cell.angle_gamma   90.00
#
_symmetry.space_group_name_H-M   'P 1'
#
loop_
_entity.id
_entity.type
_entity.pdbx_description
1 polymer ?
#
loop_
_entity_poly.entity_id
_entity_poly.type
_entity_poly.pdbx_seq_one_letter_code
_entity_poly.pdbx_strand_id
1 'polypeptide(L)' 'MFSSLAVYCGSSPGNDPQYAALARETGRLLASRNIRLVYGGGGVGM' A
#
# COMPACT_ATOMS: atom_id res chain seq x y z
N MET A 1 3.02 -17.95 8.91
CA MET A 1 2.41 -17.27 7.75
C MET A 1 1.76 -15.99 8.25
N PHE A 2 2.06 -14.83 7.68
CA PHE A 2 1.57 -13.54 8.19
C PHE A 2 0.15 -13.25 7.70
N SER A 3 -0.73 -12.85 8.61
CA SER A 3 -2.15 -12.59 8.31
C SER A 3 -2.44 -11.13 7.95
N SER A 4 -1.54 -10.21 8.31
CA SER A 4 -1.70 -8.78 8.08
C SER A 4 -0.35 -8.08 7.91
N LEU A 5 -0.27 -7.13 6.99
CA LEU A 5 0.91 -6.28 6.75
C LEU A 5 0.55 -4.81 6.93
N ALA A 6 1.30 -4.13 7.79
CA ALA A 6 1.20 -2.68 7.96
C ALA A 6 2.07 -1.98 6.91
N VAL A 7 1.47 -1.13 6.08
CA VAL A 7 2.17 -0.34 5.07
C VAL A 7 2.18 1.11 5.51
N TYR A 8 3.37 1.67 5.61
CA TYR A 8 3.59 3.09 5.87
C TYR A 8 3.93 3.77 4.54
N CYS A 9 3.05 4.68 4.11
CA CYS A 9 3.29 5.52 2.95
C CYS A 9 3.58 6.94 3.44
N GLY A 10 4.49 7.64 2.75
CA GLY A 10 4.65 9.07 2.95
C GLY A 10 3.31 9.78 2.72
N SER A 11 3.04 10.82 3.49
CA SER A 11 1.81 11.61 3.41
C SER A 11 1.69 12.45 2.13
N SER A 12 2.75 12.52 1.33
CA SER A 12 2.75 13.15 0.01
C SER A 12 2.76 12.09 -1.08
N PRO A 13 2.09 12.32 -2.23
CA PRO A 13 1.97 11.37 -3.34
C PRO A 13 3.32 10.99 -4.01
N GLY A 14 4.44 11.53 -3.52
CA GLY A 14 5.74 11.43 -4.18
C GLY A 14 5.78 12.28 -5.46
N ASN A 15 6.97 12.67 -5.88
CA ASN A 15 7.15 13.39 -7.15
C ASN A 15 7.32 12.42 -8.34
N ASP A 16 7.42 11.11 -8.04
CA ASP A 16 7.61 10.06 -9.03
C ASP A 16 6.34 9.19 -9.13
N PRO A 17 5.70 9.12 -10.31
CA PRO A 17 4.50 8.30 -10.52
C PRO A 17 4.73 6.80 -10.29
N GLN A 18 5.99 6.33 -10.28
CA GLN A 18 6.31 4.93 -10.00
C GLN A 18 5.91 4.50 -8.59
N TYR A 19 5.91 5.40 -7.61
CA TYR A 19 5.49 5.07 -6.24
C TYR A 19 4.01 4.65 -6.18
N ALA A 20 3.14 5.33 -6.91
CA ALA A 20 1.72 4.98 -6.99
C ALA A 20 1.50 3.65 -7.74
N ALA A 21 2.25 3.41 -8.81
CA ALA A 21 2.19 2.15 -9.56
C ALA A 21 2.62 0.96 -8.69
N LEU A 22 3.75 1.09 -7.99
CA LEU A 22 4.27 0.07 -7.09
C LEU A 22 3.36 -0.18 -5.90
N ALA A 23 2.73 0.86 -5.33
CA ALA A 23 1.77 0.71 -4.26
C ALA A 23 0.53 -0.10 -4.69
N ARG A 24 0.00 0.18 -5.89
CA ARG A 24 -1.11 -0.60 -6.49
C ARG A 24 -0.71 -2.05 -6.73
N GLU A 25 0.48 -2.30 -7.27
CA GLU A 25 0.97 -3.65 -7.52
C GLU A 25 1.15 -4.44 -6.22
N THR A 26 1.74 -3.80 -5.21
CA THR A 26 1.93 -4.38 -3.88
C THR A 26 0.58 -4.74 -3.24
N GLY A 27 -0.39 -3.83 -3.28
CA GLY A 27 -1.75 -4.10 -2.79
C GLY A 27 -2.40 -5.29 -3.49
N ARG A 28 -2.21 -5.42 -4.81
CA ARG A 28 -2.74 -6.53 -5.60
C ARG A 28 -2.10 -7.87 -5.22
N LEU A 29 -0.78 -7.88 -5.00
CA LEU A 29 -0.06 -9.07 -4.53
C LEU A 29 -0.48 -9.50 -3.12
N LEU A 30 -0.71 -8.53 -2.23
CA LEU A 30 -1.20 -8.80 -0.87
C LEU A 30 -2.61 -9.39 -0.89
N ALA A 31 -3.50 -8.82 -1.71
CA ALA A 31 -4.86 -9.34 -1.89
C ALA A 31 -4.85 -10.77 -2.48
N SER A 32 -4.01 -11.03 -3.49
CA SER A 32 -3.86 -12.37 -4.08
C SER A 32 -3.37 -13.41 -3.07
N ARG A 33 -2.68 -12.98 -2.01
CA ARG A 33 -2.17 -13.86 -0.94
C ARG A 33 -3.08 -13.91 0.29
N ASN A 34 -4.28 -13.33 0.22
CA ASN A 34 -5.20 -13.20 1.36
C ASN A 34 -4.57 -12.52 2.58
N ILE A 35 -3.63 -11.58 2.35
CA ILE A 35 -2.99 -10.83 3.42
C ILE A 35 -3.75 -9.53 3.63
N ARG A 36 -4.18 -9.27 4.87
CA ARG A 36 -4.87 -8.03 5.23
C ARG A 36 -3.88 -6.85 5.17
N LEU A 37 -4.15 -5.88 4.31
CA LEU A 37 -3.43 -4.61 4.30
C LEU A 37 -3.92 -3.73 5.45
N VAL A 38 -2.99 -3.26 6.29
CA VAL A 38 -3.24 -2.29 7.35
C VAL A 38 -2.47 -1.02 6.98
N TYR A 39 -3.12 0.14 7.01
CA TYR A 39 -2.49 1.43 6.71
C TYR A 39 -3.07 2.49 7.64
N GLY A 40 -2.35 3.60 7.83
CA GLY A 40 -2.66 4.63 8.84
C GLY A 40 -3.93 5.46 8.62
N GLY A 41 -4.86 5.04 7.75
CA GLY A 41 -6.18 5.68 7.62
C GLY A 41 -6.21 7.04 6.91
N GLY A 42 -5.08 7.52 6.39
CA GLY A 42 -5.05 8.70 5.53
C GLY A 42 -5.66 8.38 4.16
N GLY A 43 -6.98 8.54 4.03
CA GLY A 43 -7.71 8.43 2.75
C GLY A 43 -7.38 9.53 1.74
N VAL A 44 -6.21 10.15 1.84
CA VAL A 44 -5.76 11.30 1.08
C VAL A 44 -4.30 11.04 0.67
N GLY A 45 -4.09 10.52 -0.54
CA GLY A 45 -2.76 10.48 -1.15
C GLY A 45 -2.18 9.08 -1.39
N MET A 46 -2.77 8.36 -2.35
CA MET A 46 -2.10 7.57 -3.38
C MET A 46 -3.11 7.23 -4.48
#